data_AF-A0A536FKT7-F1
#
_entry.id   AF-A0A536FKT7-F1
#
_cell.length_a   1.000
_cell.length_b   1.000
_cell.length_c   1.000
_cell.angle_alpha   90.00
_cell.angle_beta   90.00
_cell.angle_gamma   90.00
#
_symmetry.space_group_name_H-M   'P 1'
#
loop_
_entity.id
_entity.type
_entity.pdbx_description
1 polymer ?
#
loop_
_entity_poly.entity_id
_entity_poly.type
_entity_poly.pdbx_seq_one_letter_code
_entity_poly.pdbx_strand_id
1 'polypeptide(L)'
;MSTATRPAPKRWNLGGVPVFQAEVPGRVRAALEFRVGTADEPLHMSGVTHLIEHLTLSGLGTQPYDYNGYVDQTHCAFLVSGTVDQVKEFFVHVCGALQALPKDRVATERRVIETEAAGHHQSSFRDSMSLRYGANGFGTTDYRQIGLLWLTPEAVQDWATRHFTSGNATAWVAGPVIPGLKIDLPPGGRLAPPVVTPKNLRLPCLYEDRTQGAAVSMVSARSTALWAGMAILERRAMQRLRFNEGISYGVQTAVHDLDGRMVHALASTDAMVEQVTQAASALLDVADVLSLTGPDAAELQFIASALEEAMSDPQAVVGEMQGMADSELLGVEPSTLDKKRVEVAALTPSAVAAALKAALDTAIVIIPQGAKSPRPHLAPYPTVEARPLRGTGNPNAFGSGEQLIVGPSGISVCDADRRASNILWQEIAVGARWDDGTRMLIGRDGTEILFRPRAWRNPEVILAAIDANAPADRVVEADVPSPSEDLPKPPRIGRRGSVFAGRAPIFMMAAGALLAAVAGAALFMISRAH
;
A
#
# COMPACT_ATOMS: atom_id res chain seq x y z
N MET A 1 28.20 -33.57 -23.99
CA MET A 1 26.93 -32.81 -24.01
C MET A 1 27.22 -31.51 -24.72
N SER A 2 26.55 -31.26 -25.85
CA SER A 2 26.70 -29.99 -26.57
C SER A 2 26.29 -28.87 -25.62
N THR A 3 27.22 -27.97 -25.30
CA THR A 3 26.94 -26.71 -24.61
C THR A 3 26.07 -25.89 -25.56
N ALA A 4 24.77 -26.14 -25.55
CA ALA A 4 23.81 -25.32 -26.26
C ALA A 4 24.01 -23.89 -25.76
N THR A 5 24.46 -23.01 -26.65
CA THR A 5 24.59 -21.59 -26.36
C THR A 5 23.22 -21.07 -25.97
N ARG A 6 23.10 -20.55 -24.74
CA ARG A 6 21.89 -19.91 -24.23
C ARG A 6 21.39 -18.88 -25.26
N PRO A 7 20.08 -18.82 -25.56
CA PRO A 7 19.54 -17.78 -26.43
C PRO A 7 19.89 -16.40 -25.88
N ALA A 8 20.41 -15.51 -26.73
CA ALA A 8 20.70 -14.13 -26.37
C ALA A 8 19.55 -13.23 -26.85
N PRO A 9 18.99 -12.36 -25.99
CA PRO A 9 17.98 -11.39 -26.39
C PRO A 9 18.50 -10.44 -27.47
N LYS A 10 17.67 -10.17 -28.48
CA LYS A 10 17.88 -9.13 -29.49
C LYS A 10 16.88 -8.01 -29.28
N ARG A 11 17.34 -6.77 -29.29
CA ARG A 11 16.49 -5.57 -29.24
C ARG A 11 16.22 -5.05 -30.65
N TRP A 12 14.97 -4.72 -30.93
CA TRP A 12 14.53 -4.06 -32.16
C TRP A 12 13.36 -3.11 -31.85
N ASN A 13 12.79 -2.45 -32.87
CA ASN A 13 11.69 -1.51 -32.69
C ASN A 13 10.53 -1.83 -33.63
N LEU A 14 9.31 -1.81 -33.11
CA LEU A 14 8.07 -2.03 -33.86
C LEU A 14 7.11 -0.87 -33.60
N GLY A 15 6.87 -0.01 -34.60
CA GLY A 15 5.90 1.08 -34.47
C GLY A 15 6.22 2.08 -33.34
N GLY A 16 7.51 2.29 -33.04
CA GLY A 16 7.95 3.13 -31.92
C GLY A 16 8.16 2.37 -30.61
N VAL A 17 7.70 1.12 -30.50
CA VAL A 17 7.82 0.29 -29.30
C VAL A 17 9.10 -0.54 -29.33
N PRO A 18 9.99 -0.44 -28.32
CA PRO A 18 11.11 -1.36 -28.16
C PRO A 18 10.62 -2.80 -27.97
N VAL A 19 11.24 -3.75 -28.67
CA VAL A 19 10.91 -5.18 -28.56
C VAL A 19 12.17 -5.99 -28.27
N PHE A 20 12.11 -6.82 -27.23
CA PHE A 20 13.17 -7.79 -26.88
C PHE A 20 12.75 -9.18 -27.34
N GLN A 21 13.60 -9.87 -28.09
CA GLN A 21 13.25 -11.17 -28.65
C GLN A 21 14.37 -12.20 -28.52
N ALA A 22 14.00 -13.41 -28.12
CA ALA A 22 14.87 -14.58 -28.13
C ALA A 22 14.10 -15.81 -28.60
N GLU A 23 14.76 -16.66 -29.39
CA GLU A 23 14.18 -17.94 -29.80
C GLU A 23 14.32 -18.95 -28.67
N VAL A 24 13.19 -19.40 -28.12
CA VAL A 24 13.13 -20.45 -27.09
C VAL A 24 12.28 -21.62 -27.59
N PRO A 25 12.59 -22.86 -27.18
CA PRO A 25 11.73 -24.01 -27.47
C PRO A 25 10.35 -23.86 -26.83
N GLY A 26 9.31 -24.36 -27.50
CA GLY A 26 7.94 -24.42 -26.97
C GLY A 26 6.97 -23.46 -27.66
N ARG A 27 5.87 -23.13 -26.97
CA ARG A 27 4.89 -22.14 -27.43
C ARG A 27 5.52 -20.74 -27.46
N VAL A 28 5.02 -19.90 -28.37
CA VAL A 28 5.39 -18.49 -28.40
C VAL A 28 4.80 -17.83 -27.17
N ARG A 29 5.64 -17.18 -26.38
CA ARG A 29 5.20 -16.31 -25.31
C ARG A 29 5.55 -14.88 -25.65
N ALA A 30 4.68 -13.95 -25.30
CA ALA A 30 4.95 -12.54 -25.50
C ALA A 30 4.26 -11.71 -24.41
N ALA A 31 4.81 -10.54 -24.15
CA ALA A 31 4.12 -9.52 -23.38
C ALA A 31 4.20 -8.16 -24.06
N LEU A 32 3.15 -7.36 -23.85
CA LEU A 32 3.11 -5.94 -24.12
C LEU A 32 2.96 -5.21 -22.78
N GLU A 33 3.89 -4.31 -22.48
CA GLU A 33 4.03 -3.71 -21.16
C GLU A 33 4.09 -2.19 -21.26
N PHE A 34 3.55 -1.53 -20.24
CA PHE A 34 3.42 -0.09 -20.18
C PHE A 34 4.00 0.44 -18.88
N ARG A 35 4.68 1.58 -18.96
CA ARG A 35 5.18 2.33 -17.81
C ARG A 35 4.05 3.12 -17.14
N VAL A 36 3.16 2.39 -16.48
CA VAL A 36 2.09 2.89 -15.62
C VAL A 36 1.68 1.75 -14.69
N GLY A 37 1.69 1.99 -13.39
CA GLY A 37 1.29 1.05 -12.36
C GLY A 37 0.55 1.74 -11.22
N THR A 38 0.29 1.02 -10.14
CA THR A 38 -0.51 1.54 -9.01
C THR A 38 0.13 2.77 -8.35
N ALA A 39 1.46 2.89 -8.37
CA ALA A 39 2.17 4.00 -7.74
C ALA A 39 2.00 5.34 -8.49
N ASP A 40 1.52 5.31 -9.73
CA ASP A 40 1.27 6.53 -10.53
C ASP A 40 -0.11 7.11 -10.33
N GLU A 41 -1.02 6.30 -9.80
CA GLU A 41 -2.40 6.65 -9.66
C GLU A 41 -2.50 7.68 -8.52
N PRO A 42 -3.08 8.87 -8.77
CA PRO A 42 -3.51 9.68 -7.65
C PRO A 42 -4.55 8.88 -6.87
N LEU A 43 -4.54 8.98 -5.53
CA LEU A 43 -5.33 8.09 -4.68
C LEU A 43 -6.83 8.09 -5.01
N HIS A 44 -7.38 9.24 -5.41
CA HIS A 44 -8.79 9.34 -5.81
C HIS A 44 -9.12 8.55 -7.10
N MET A 45 -8.13 8.19 -7.91
CA MET A 45 -8.27 7.31 -9.08
C MET A 45 -7.71 5.91 -8.85
N SER A 46 -7.31 5.54 -7.62
CA SER A 46 -6.63 4.26 -7.40
C SER A 46 -7.46 3.07 -7.86
N GLY A 47 -6.84 2.16 -8.61
CA GLY A 47 -7.47 1.05 -9.33
C GLY A 47 -7.81 1.33 -10.80
N VAL A 48 -7.61 2.54 -11.31
CA VAL A 48 -7.93 2.86 -12.71
C VAL A 48 -7.14 2.00 -13.71
N THR A 49 -5.87 1.73 -13.45
CA THR A 49 -5.00 0.92 -14.33
C THR A 49 -5.41 -0.55 -14.27
N HIS A 50 -5.77 -1.05 -13.07
CA HIS A 50 -6.29 -2.41 -12.90
C HIS A 50 -7.65 -2.59 -13.61
N LEU A 51 -8.52 -1.59 -13.51
CA LEU A 51 -9.79 -1.58 -14.25
C LEU A 51 -9.58 -1.57 -15.78
N ILE A 52 -8.58 -0.84 -16.28
CA ILE A 52 -8.22 -0.86 -17.70
C ILE A 52 -7.71 -2.23 -18.14
N GLU A 53 -6.91 -2.89 -17.31
CA GLU A 53 -6.43 -4.24 -17.56
C GLU A 53 -7.61 -5.22 -17.73
N HIS A 54 -8.55 -5.24 -16.78
CA HIS A 54 -9.79 -6.01 -16.88
C HIS A 54 -10.59 -5.69 -18.15
N LEU A 55 -10.83 -4.39 -18.42
CA LEU A 55 -11.61 -3.96 -19.58
C LEU A 55 -10.95 -4.40 -20.90
N THR A 56 -9.63 -4.31 -20.97
CA THR A 56 -8.84 -4.71 -22.15
C THR A 56 -8.97 -6.20 -22.41
N LEU A 57 -8.91 -7.03 -21.38
CA LEU A 57 -8.99 -8.49 -21.51
C LEU A 57 -10.43 -9.03 -21.57
N SER A 58 -11.42 -8.27 -21.11
CA SER A 58 -12.82 -8.72 -21.01
C SER A 58 -13.42 -9.19 -22.34
N GLY A 59 -12.97 -8.63 -23.47
CA GLY A 59 -13.44 -8.99 -24.81
C GLY A 59 -12.89 -10.31 -25.36
N LEU A 60 -11.84 -10.89 -24.74
CA LEU A 60 -11.26 -12.15 -25.20
C LEU A 60 -12.06 -13.37 -24.74
N GLY A 61 -12.65 -13.32 -23.54
CA GLY A 61 -13.36 -14.48 -22.97
C GLY A 61 -12.51 -15.75 -22.93
N THR A 62 -13.14 -16.92 -22.99
CA THR A 62 -12.41 -18.19 -22.96
C THR A 62 -11.67 -18.43 -24.28
N GLN A 63 -10.34 -18.59 -24.20
CA GLN A 63 -9.47 -18.85 -25.33
C GLN A 63 -8.83 -20.25 -25.24
N PRO A 64 -8.44 -20.87 -26.38
CA PRO A 64 -7.70 -22.14 -26.39
C PRO A 64 -6.20 -21.97 -26.08
N TYR A 65 -5.77 -20.75 -25.77
CA TYR A 65 -4.41 -20.35 -25.42
C TYR A 65 -4.43 -19.56 -24.11
N ASP A 66 -3.30 -19.55 -23.42
CA ASP A 66 -3.20 -18.85 -22.14
C ASP A 66 -2.93 -17.38 -22.41
N TYR A 67 -3.66 -16.50 -21.73
CA TYR A 67 -3.37 -15.09 -21.66
C TYR A 67 -3.61 -14.61 -20.23
N ASN A 68 -2.93 -13.53 -19.86
CA ASN A 68 -3.09 -12.91 -18.55
C ASN A 68 -2.78 -11.41 -18.63
N GLY A 69 -3.15 -10.68 -17.59
CA GLY A 69 -2.65 -9.34 -17.34
C GLY A 69 -2.27 -9.18 -15.88
N TYR A 70 -1.46 -8.17 -15.60
CA TYR A 70 -1.22 -7.74 -14.23
C TYR A 70 -0.89 -6.25 -14.19
N VAL A 71 -1.11 -5.67 -13.01
CA VAL A 71 -0.68 -4.32 -12.68
C VAL A 71 0.16 -4.42 -11.41
N ASP A 72 1.42 -4.01 -11.49
CA ASP A 72 2.30 -3.84 -10.33
C ASP A 72 2.42 -2.35 -9.97
N GLN A 73 3.40 -2.02 -9.12
CA GLN A 73 3.59 -0.65 -8.66
C GLN A 73 4.00 0.31 -9.78
N THR A 74 4.68 -0.18 -10.81
CA THR A 74 5.36 0.61 -11.84
C THR A 74 4.87 0.35 -13.26
N HIS A 75 4.26 -0.82 -13.49
CA HIS A 75 3.93 -1.34 -14.80
C HIS A 75 2.56 -2.01 -14.87
N CYS A 76 2.01 -2.01 -16.08
CA CYS A 76 0.86 -2.80 -16.49
C CYS A 76 1.28 -3.65 -17.68
N ALA A 77 1.00 -4.95 -17.62
CA ALA A 77 1.46 -5.93 -18.59
C ALA A 77 0.31 -6.80 -19.09
N PHE A 78 0.36 -7.14 -20.38
CA PHE A 78 -0.55 -8.09 -21.03
C PHE A 78 0.27 -9.22 -21.64
N LEU A 79 0.03 -10.45 -21.22
CA LEU A 79 0.82 -11.63 -21.54
C LEU A 79 0.01 -12.65 -22.33
N VAL A 80 0.65 -13.34 -23.25
CA VAL A 80 0.05 -14.40 -24.07
C VAL A 80 1.03 -15.55 -24.28
N SER A 81 0.51 -16.78 -24.30
CA SER A 81 1.24 -18.03 -24.60
C SER A 81 0.46 -18.88 -25.60
N GLY A 82 0.91 -18.93 -26.85
CA GLY A 82 0.17 -19.57 -27.93
C GLY A 82 0.98 -19.82 -29.20
N THR A 83 0.25 -19.95 -30.30
CA THR A 83 0.80 -19.98 -31.65
C THR A 83 1.16 -18.57 -32.13
N VAL A 84 1.94 -18.49 -33.20
CA VAL A 84 2.32 -17.21 -33.83
C VAL A 84 1.10 -16.34 -34.18
N ASP A 85 0.03 -16.95 -34.72
CA ASP A 85 -1.16 -16.19 -35.12
C ASP A 85 -2.00 -15.76 -33.92
N GLN A 86 -2.12 -16.60 -32.88
CA GLN A 86 -2.77 -16.21 -31.62
C GLN A 86 -2.07 -15.04 -30.94
N VAL A 87 -0.74 -14.96 -30.99
CA VAL A 87 0.01 -13.80 -30.45
C VAL A 87 -0.28 -12.54 -31.26
N LYS A 88 -0.38 -12.61 -32.59
CA LYS A 88 -0.76 -11.45 -33.42
C LYS A 88 -2.17 -10.97 -33.09
N GLU A 89 -3.12 -11.90 -33.02
CA GLU A 89 -4.51 -11.60 -32.70
C GLU A 89 -4.65 -10.96 -31.32
N PHE A 90 -3.93 -11.50 -30.32
CA PHE A 90 -3.89 -10.92 -28.98
C PHE A 90 -3.35 -9.50 -28.97
N PHE A 91 -2.22 -9.23 -29.64
CA PHE A 91 -1.63 -7.89 -29.70
C PHE A 91 -2.55 -6.88 -30.41
N VAL A 92 -3.21 -7.30 -31.50
CA VAL A 92 -4.21 -6.48 -32.20
C VAL A 92 -5.40 -6.18 -31.29
N HIS A 93 -5.91 -7.18 -30.57
CA HIS A 93 -7.01 -7.01 -29.61
C HIS A 93 -6.64 -6.02 -28.51
N VAL A 94 -5.51 -6.23 -27.83
CA VAL A 94 -5.05 -5.37 -26.73
C VAL A 94 -4.87 -3.93 -27.21
N CYS A 95 -4.18 -3.72 -28.33
CA CYS A 95 -3.98 -2.37 -28.89
C CYS A 95 -5.31 -1.69 -29.26
N GLY A 96 -6.25 -2.45 -29.84
CA GLY A 96 -7.58 -1.93 -30.19
C GLY A 96 -8.42 -1.57 -28.97
N ALA A 97 -8.45 -2.44 -27.96
CA ALA A 97 -9.22 -2.24 -26.74
C ALA A 97 -8.69 -1.05 -25.92
N LEU A 98 -7.37 -0.87 -25.82
CA LEU A 98 -6.78 0.28 -25.10
C LEU A 98 -7.16 1.64 -25.75
N GLN A 99 -7.34 1.67 -27.07
CA GLN A 99 -7.77 2.87 -27.78
C GLN A 99 -9.28 3.13 -27.68
N ALA A 100 -10.08 2.09 -27.47
CA ALA A 100 -11.53 2.17 -27.37
C ALA A 100 -12.04 1.13 -26.36
N LEU A 101 -11.98 1.48 -25.07
CA LEU A 101 -12.37 0.57 -24.00
C LEU A 101 -13.88 0.28 -24.06
N PRO A 102 -14.32 -0.94 -23.66
CA PRO A 102 -15.73 -1.29 -23.56
C PRO A 102 -16.41 -0.53 -22.41
N LYS A 103 -16.81 0.72 -22.68
CA LYS A 103 -17.36 1.66 -21.68
C LYS A 103 -18.56 1.12 -20.91
N ASP A 104 -19.38 0.30 -21.56
CA ASP A 104 -20.56 -0.34 -20.97
C ASP A 104 -20.19 -1.41 -19.92
N ARG A 105 -18.98 -1.97 -19.99
CA ARG A 105 -18.47 -2.97 -19.03
C ARG A 105 -17.93 -2.36 -17.73
N VAL A 106 -17.66 -1.05 -17.69
CA VAL A 106 -17.01 -0.38 -16.54
C VAL A 106 -17.71 -0.70 -15.22
N ALA A 107 -19.03 -0.54 -15.14
CA ALA A 107 -19.78 -0.85 -13.91
C ALA A 107 -19.78 -2.35 -13.54
N THR A 108 -19.60 -3.24 -14.51
CA THR A 108 -19.50 -4.68 -14.27
C THR A 108 -18.11 -5.04 -13.76
N GLU A 109 -17.05 -4.57 -14.42
CA GLU A 109 -15.67 -4.87 -14.01
C GLU A 109 -15.33 -4.27 -12.64
N ARG A 110 -15.83 -3.07 -12.30
CA ARG A 110 -15.67 -2.51 -10.94
C ARG A 110 -16.16 -3.50 -9.87
N ARG A 111 -17.31 -4.16 -10.08
CA ARG A 111 -17.86 -5.16 -9.15
C ARG A 111 -17.10 -6.48 -9.14
N VAL A 112 -16.54 -6.89 -10.29
CA VAL A 112 -15.68 -8.09 -10.38
C VAL A 112 -14.43 -7.88 -9.53
N ILE A 113 -13.74 -6.75 -9.72
CA ILE A 113 -12.53 -6.40 -8.96
C ILE A 113 -12.82 -6.30 -7.46
N GLU A 114 -13.95 -5.70 -7.07
CA GLU A 114 -14.35 -5.68 -5.66
C GLU A 114 -14.57 -7.08 -5.07
N THR A 115 -15.09 -8.01 -5.88
CA THR A 115 -15.29 -9.41 -5.47
C THR A 115 -13.95 -10.14 -5.31
N GLU A 116 -12.99 -9.92 -6.23
CA GLU A 116 -11.62 -10.44 -6.10
C GLU A 116 -10.96 -9.91 -4.82
N ALA A 117 -11.08 -8.60 -4.56
CA ALA A 117 -10.53 -7.99 -3.35
C ALA A 117 -11.11 -8.57 -2.05
N ALA A 118 -12.36 -9.07 -2.06
CA ALA A 118 -12.98 -9.74 -0.92
C ALA A 118 -12.55 -11.21 -0.76
N GLY A 119 -12.22 -11.90 -1.87
CA GLY A 119 -11.74 -13.28 -1.87
C GLY A 119 -10.26 -13.42 -1.51
N HIS A 120 -9.46 -12.41 -1.81
CA HIS A 120 -8.07 -12.35 -1.40
C HIS A 120 -7.98 -12.02 0.09
N HIS A 121 -7.64 -13.02 0.90
CA HIS A 121 -7.09 -12.77 2.24
C HIS A 121 -5.81 -11.97 2.05
N GLN A 122 -5.97 -10.66 2.21
CA GLN A 122 -4.96 -9.66 2.02
C GLN A 122 -3.74 -10.02 2.89
N SER A 123 -2.58 -10.26 2.27
CA SER A 123 -1.38 -10.74 2.98
C SER A 123 -1.09 -9.87 4.19
N SER A 124 -0.72 -10.51 5.31
CA SER A 124 -0.49 -9.91 6.63
C SER A 124 0.66 -8.90 6.72
N PHE A 125 1.27 -8.51 5.60
CA PHE A 125 2.36 -7.54 5.50
C PHE A 125 2.02 -6.37 4.57
N ARG A 126 0.71 -6.22 4.29
CA ARG A 126 0.10 -4.97 3.84
C ARG A 126 0.61 -3.80 4.68
N ASP A 127 0.55 -2.62 4.08
CA ASP A 127 0.88 -1.33 4.68
C ASP A 127 2.37 -1.02 4.76
N SER A 128 3.27 -1.93 4.40
CA SER A 128 4.71 -1.65 4.46
C SER A 128 5.14 -0.48 3.55
N MET A 129 4.40 -0.23 2.47
CA MET A 129 4.64 0.88 1.55
C MET A 129 3.92 2.14 2.00
N SER A 130 2.65 2.07 2.45
CA SER A 130 1.92 3.22 3.00
C SER A 130 2.53 3.73 4.31
N LEU A 131 3.10 2.85 5.14
CA LEU A 131 3.88 3.23 6.32
C LEU A 131 5.11 4.05 5.93
N ARG A 132 5.68 3.81 4.76
CA ARG A 132 6.88 4.51 4.30
C ARG A 132 6.56 5.76 3.48
N TYR A 133 5.54 5.73 2.64
CA TYR A 133 5.27 6.76 1.63
C TYR A 133 3.92 7.49 1.81
N GLY A 134 3.10 7.05 2.77
CA GLY A 134 1.75 7.57 2.97
C GLY A 134 0.82 7.19 1.82
N ALA A 135 -0.19 8.00 1.57
CA ALA A 135 -1.21 7.77 0.55
C ALA A 135 -0.84 8.38 -0.82
N ASN A 136 0.44 8.29 -1.19
CA ASN A 136 0.98 8.85 -2.44
C ASN A 136 2.08 7.96 -3.02
N GLY A 137 2.29 8.04 -4.34
CA GLY A 137 3.36 7.33 -5.01
C GLY A 137 3.27 5.83 -4.71
N PHE A 138 4.39 5.20 -4.38
CA PHE A 138 4.43 3.78 -4.04
C PHE A 138 3.58 3.37 -2.83
N GLY A 139 3.16 4.30 -1.97
CA GLY A 139 2.28 3.98 -0.86
C GLY A 139 0.82 3.74 -1.26
N THR A 140 0.39 4.20 -2.44
CA THR A 140 -0.99 3.99 -2.94
C THR A 140 -1.35 2.51 -3.10
N THR A 141 -0.35 1.66 -3.35
CA THR A 141 -0.54 0.23 -3.59
C THR A 141 -1.16 -0.55 -2.42
N ASP A 142 -1.04 -0.03 -1.20
CA ASP A 142 -1.59 -0.67 0.00
C ASP A 142 -3.07 -0.31 0.21
N TYR A 143 -3.53 0.81 -0.34
CA TYR A 143 -4.90 1.29 -0.18
C TYR A 143 -5.87 0.44 -0.99
N ARG A 144 -7.11 0.37 -0.50
CA ARG A 144 -8.22 -0.10 -1.34
C ARG A 144 -8.28 0.78 -2.60
N GLN A 145 -8.65 0.18 -3.72
CA GLN A 145 -8.83 0.87 -5.00
C GLN A 145 -10.04 1.83 -4.93
N ILE A 146 -9.85 2.99 -4.30
CA ILE A 146 -10.88 4.01 -4.01
C ILE A 146 -11.50 4.55 -5.30
N GLY A 147 -10.78 4.52 -6.42
CA GLY A 147 -11.33 4.87 -7.72
C GLY A 147 -12.54 4.01 -8.10
N LEU A 148 -12.61 2.74 -7.70
CA LEU A 148 -13.72 1.85 -8.05
C LEU A 148 -15.07 2.31 -7.48
N LEU A 149 -15.06 3.19 -6.48
CA LEU A 149 -16.28 3.77 -5.90
C LEU A 149 -17.00 4.75 -6.85
N TRP A 150 -16.35 5.25 -7.90
CA TRP A 150 -16.91 6.35 -8.72
C TRP A 150 -16.45 6.38 -10.18
N LEU A 151 -15.32 5.74 -10.53
CA LEU A 151 -14.67 5.89 -11.84
C LEU A 151 -15.66 5.74 -13.00
N THR A 152 -15.81 6.82 -13.77
CA THR A 152 -16.70 6.86 -14.93
C THR A 152 -16.00 6.28 -16.16
N PRO A 153 -16.77 5.82 -17.18
CA PRO A 153 -16.16 5.33 -18.42
C PRO A 153 -15.25 6.36 -19.11
N GLU A 154 -15.59 7.64 -19.03
CA GLU A 154 -14.79 8.74 -19.57
C GLU A 154 -13.48 8.90 -18.82
N ALA A 155 -13.49 8.89 -17.48
CA ALA A 155 -12.28 9.03 -16.68
C ALA A 155 -11.30 7.86 -16.94
N VAL A 156 -11.84 6.65 -17.12
CA VAL A 156 -11.05 5.45 -17.43
C VAL A 156 -10.45 5.53 -18.84
N GLN A 157 -11.25 5.93 -19.86
CA GLN A 157 -10.74 6.11 -21.22
C GLN A 157 -9.70 7.25 -21.31
N ASP A 158 -9.89 8.33 -20.57
CA ASP A 158 -8.95 9.43 -20.49
C ASP A 158 -7.60 8.99 -19.91
N TRP A 159 -7.61 8.18 -18.86
CA TRP A 159 -6.38 7.57 -18.31
C TRP A 159 -5.70 6.67 -19.34
N ALA A 160 -6.47 5.80 -20.02
CA ALA A 160 -5.95 4.93 -21.05
C ALA A 160 -5.26 5.71 -22.18
N THR A 161 -5.93 6.76 -22.67
CA THR A 161 -5.42 7.64 -23.75
C THR A 161 -4.12 8.33 -23.37
N ARG A 162 -3.94 8.72 -22.10
CA ARG A 162 -2.72 9.40 -21.64
C ARG A 162 -1.53 8.46 -21.49
N HIS A 163 -1.76 7.22 -21.02
CA HIS A 163 -0.67 6.37 -20.52
C HIS A 163 -0.41 5.13 -21.39
N PHE A 164 -1.36 4.63 -22.16
CA PHE A 164 -1.20 3.45 -23.00
C PHE A 164 -0.82 3.85 -24.43
N THR A 165 0.40 4.36 -24.57
CA THR A 165 0.94 4.94 -25.81
C THR A 165 2.20 4.21 -26.26
N SER A 166 2.56 4.32 -27.54
CA SER A 166 3.74 3.65 -28.10
C SER A 166 5.05 4.08 -27.41
N GLY A 167 5.18 5.36 -27.06
CA GLY A 167 6.36 5.87 -26.34
C GLY A 167 6.35 5.54 -24.84
N ASN A 168 5.24 5.02 -24.30
CA ASN A 168 5.14 4.50 -22.94
C ASN A 168 5.11 2.97 -22.87
N ALA A 169 5.30 2.28 -24.00
CA ALA A 169 5.28 0.82 -24.10
C ALA A 169 6.67 0.19 -24.30
N THR A 170 6.76 -1.11 -24.03
CA THR A 170 7.80 -2.05 -24.48
C THR A 170 7.14 -3.41 -24.72
N ALA A 171 7.82 -4.32 -25.40
CA ALA A 171 7.35 -5.69 -25.55
C ALA A 171 8.50 -6.69 -25.47
N TRP A 172 8.18 -7.94 -25.17
CA TRP A 172 9.10 -9.04 -25.41
C TRP A 172 8.41 -10.22 -26.09
N VAL A 173 9.19 -10.99 -26.85
CA VAL A 173 8.73 -12.18 -27.57
C VAL A 173 9.73 -13.31 -27.36
N ALA A 174 9.29 -14.35 -26.67
CA ALA A 174 10.00 -15.61 -26.53
C ALA A 174 9.48 -16.60 -27.58
N GLY A 175 10.18 -16.67 -28.73
CA GLY A 175 9.78 -17.45 -29.88
C GLY A 175 10.39 -16.94 -31.19
N PRO A 176 10.05 -17.58 -32.34
CA PRO A 176 10.55 -17.17 -33.66
C PRO A 176 10.08 -15.76 -34.01
N VAL A 177 10.76 -15.13 -34.99
CA VAL A 177 10.28 -13.89 -35.61
C VAL A 177 8.83 -14.08 -36.08
N ILE A 178 7.97 -13.10 -35.79
CA ILE A 178 6.54 -13.13 -36.12
C ILE A 178 6.28 -12.20 -37.31
N PRO A 179 6.17 -12.72 -38.56
CA PRO A 179 5.92 -11.88 -39.71
C PRO A 179 4.55 -11.21 -39.61
N GLY A 180 4.51 -9.88 -39.76
CA GLY A 180 3.27 -9.11 -39.70
C GLY A 180 2.74 -8.87 -38.29
N LEU A 181 3.54 -9.07 -37.23
CA LEU A 181 3.21 -8.55 -35.89
C LEU A 181 2.99 -7.04 -35.97
N LYS A 182 1.93 -6.55 -35.33
CA LYS A 182 1.61 -5.13 -35.26
C LYS A 182 1.42 -4.71 -33.80
N ILE A 183 1.98 -3.56 -33.45
CA ILE A 183 1.66 -2.81 -32.25
C ILE A 183 1.19 -1.44 -32.73
N ASP A 184 -0.12 -1.23 -32.72
CA ASP A 184 -0.76 -0.01 -33.22
C ASP A 184 -1.28 0.77 -32.03
N LEU A 185 -0.39 1.57 -31.43
CA LEU A 185 -0.70 2.39 -30.26
C LEU A 185 -0.53 3.87 -30.61
N PRO A 186 -1.35 4.76 -30.03
CA PRO A 186 -1.21 6.19 -30.26
C PRO A 186 0.18 6.69 -29.77
N PRO A 187 0.74 7.73 -30.39
CA PRO A 187 1.98 8.32 -29.92
C PRO A 187 1.80 8.97 -28.55
N GLY A 188 2.84 8.93 -27.72
CA GLY A 188 2.86 9.56 -26.41
C GLY A 188 4.24 9.48 -25.77
N GLY A 189 4.42 10.12 -24.62
CA GLY A 189 5.69 10.15 -23.89
C GLY A 189 5.78 9.05 -22.84
N ARG A 190 7.02 8.63 -22.53
CA ARG A 190 7.33 7.77 -21.38
C ARG A 190 6.96 8.50 -20.08
N LEU A 191 6.20 7.85 -19.21
CA LEU A 191 5.92 8.37 -17.87
C LEU A 191 7.15 8.16 -16.97
N ALA A 192 7.67 9.21 -16.34
CA ALA A 192 8.77 9.06 -15.39
C ALA A 192 8.29 8.31 -14.13
N PRO A 193 9.07 7.38 -13.54
CA PRO A 193 8.68 6.70 -12.29
C PRO A 193 8.39 7.71 -11.16
N PRO A 194 7.48 7.41 -10.22
CA PRO A 194 7.22 8.27 -9.08
C PRO A 194 8.50 8.53 -8.29
N VAL A 195 8.67 9.76 -7.82
CA VAL A 195 9.82 10.11 -6.96
C VAL A 195 9.67 9.40 -5.62
N VAL A 196 10.68 8.62 -5.24
CA VAL A 196 10.73 7.91 -3.95
C VAL A 196 10.88 8.92 -2.79
N THR A 197 9.76 9.36 -2.23
CA THR A 197 9.71 10.38 -1.17
C THR A 197 9.18 9.77 0.13
N PRO A 198 10.06 9.24 1.01
CA PRO A 198 9.60 8.64 2.26
C PRO A 198 9.09 9.70 3.24
N LYS A 199 8.20 9.27 4.15
CA LYS A 199 7.82 10.02 5.35
C LYS A 199 9.05 10.29 6.20
N ASN A 200 9.04 11.43 6.89
CA ASN A 200 10.10 11.77 7.83
C ASN A 200 9.96 10.93 9.12
N LEU A 201 10.59 9.75 9.11
CA LEU A 201 10.56 8.79 10.20
C LEU A 201 11.92 8.74 10.91
N ARG A 202 11.91 8.51 12.22
CA ARG A 202 13.12 8.14 12.96
C ARG A 202 13.34 6.63 12.79
N LEU A 203 14.22 6.26 11.87
CA LEU A 203 14.53 4.86 11.56
C LEU A 203 15.80 4.38 12.31
N PRO A 204 15.92 3.08 12.61
CA PRO A 204 14.88 2.06 12.47
C PRO A 204 13.75 2.23 13.50
N CYS A 205 12.53 1.88 13.12
CA CYS A 205 11.35 2.00 13.98
C CYS A 205 10.50 0.72 14.05
N LEU A 206 9.58 0.70 15.01
CA LEU A 206 8.65 -0.38 15.27
C LEU A 206 7.22 0.09 15.04
N TYR A 207 6.46 -0.64 14.23
CA TYR A 207 5.04 -0.48 14.01
C TYR A 207 4.29 -1.73 14.52
N GLU A 208 3.24 -1.51 15.30
CA GLU A 208 2.32 -2.56 15.73
C GLU A 208 1.10 -2.56 14.80
N ASP A 209 0.81 -3.73 14.22
CA ASP A 209 -0.29 -3.93 13.27
C ASP A 209 -1.15 -5.13 13.66
N ARG A 210 -2.33 -5.31 13.05
CA ARG A 210 -3.18 -6.50 13.21
C ARG A 210 -2.73 -7.67 12.32
N THR A 211 -1.42 -7.83 12.18
CA THR A 211 -0.77 -8.93 11.45
C THR A 211 -0.71 -10.20 12.31
N GLN A 212 -0.51 -11.36 11.67
CA GLN A 212 -0.31 -12.66 12.34
C GLN A 212 1.18 -13.05 12.43
N GLY A 213 2.08 -12.27 11.84
CA GLY A 213 3.52 -12.55 11.80
C GLY A 213 4.36 -11.31 12.03
N ALA A 214 5.66 -11.42 11.79
CA ALA A 214 6.57 -10.29 11.86
C ALA A 214 7.20 -10.02 10.50
N ALA A 215 7.46 -8.74 10.22
CA ALA A 215 8.17 -8.35 9.01
C ALA A 215 9.15 -7.20 9.25
N VAL A 216 10.10 -7.08 8.33
CA VAL A 216 11.10 -6.02 8.28
C VAL A 216 11.05 -5.43 6.89
N SER A 217 10.48 -4.23 6.79
CA SER A 217 10.42 -3.42 5.57
C SER A 217 11.67 -2.54 5.51
N MET A 218 12.39 -2.59 4.39
CA MET A 218 13.65 -1.87 4.18
C MET A 218 13.69 -1.24 2.79
N VAL A 219 14.53 -0.23 2.60
CA VAL A 219 14.81 0.39 1.29
C VAL A 219 16.31 0.56 1.14
N SER A 220 16.81 0.28 -0.05
CA SER A 220 18.24 0.44 -0.37
C SER A 220 18.43 0.61 -1.87
N ALA A 221 19.65 0.99 -2.26
CA ALA A 221 20.02 1.04 -3.67
C ALA A 221 19.99 -0.37 -4.27
N ARG A 222 19.49 -0.48 -5.50
CA ARG A 222 19.48 -1.72 -6.28
C ARG A 222 20.91 -2.21 -6.47
N SER A 223 21.18 -3.44 -6.01
CA SER A 223 22.50 -4.06 -6.18
C SER A 223 22.41 -5.58 -6.11
N THR A 224 23.32 -6.26 -6.81
CA THR A 224 23.49 -7.71 -6.71
C THR A 224 23.90 -8.16 -5.31
N ALA A 225 24.62 -7.31 -4.57
CA ALA A 225 24.99 -7.56 -3.18
C ALA A 225 23.77 -7.61 -2.23
N LEU A 226 22.81 -6.69 -2.37
CA LEU A 226 21.57 -6.72 -1.59
C LEU A 226 20.71 -7.92 -1.96
N TRP A 227 20.56 -8.22 -3.25
CA TRP A 227 19.81 -9.39 -3.71
C TRP A 227 20.37 -10.69 -3.10
N ALA A 228 21.70 -10.88 -3.15
CA ALA A 228 22.36 -12.02 -2.53
C ALA A 228 22.18 -12.02 -1.00
N GLY A 229 22.28 -10.85 -0.35
CA GLY A 229 22.06 -10.68 1.08
C GLY A 229 20.65 -11.11 1.52
N MET A 230 19.62 -10.73 0.77
CA MET A 230 18.23 -11.13 1.06
C MET A 230 18.00 -12.64 0.86
N ALA A 231 18.55 -13.23 -0.22
CA ALA A 231 18.46 -14.67 -0.43
C ALA A 231 19.16 -15.48 0.68
N ILE A 232 20.32 -15.00 1.16
CA ILE A 232 21.06 -15.64 2.26
C ILE A 232 20.33 -15.43 3.60
N LEU A 233 19.76 -14.23 3.83
CA LEU A 233 18.91 -13.95 4.99
C LEU A 233 17.76 -14.94 5.07
N GLU A 234 17.03 -15.14 3.96
CA GLU A 234 15.92 -16.09 3.88
C GLU A 234 16.37 -17.50 4.27
N ARG A 235 17.48 -17.98 3.69
CA ARG A 235 18.02 -19.31 3.97
C ARG A 235 18.46 -19.47 5.43
N ARG A 236 19.21 -18.51 5.98
CA ARG A 236 19.66 -18.56 7.38
C ARG A 236 18.47 -18.49 8.35
N ALA A 237 17.51 -17.62 8.07
CA ALA A 237 16.32 -17.46 8.88
C ALA A 237 15.41 -18.70 8.82
N MET A 238 15.18 -19.29 7.64
CA MET A 238 14.49 -20.57 7.51
C MET A 238 15.18 -21.68 8.30
N GLN A 239 16.52 -21.80 8.21
CA GLN A 239 17.27 -22.81 8.96
C GLN A 239 17.05 -22.67 10.47
N ARG A 240 17.10 -21.44 10.99
CA ARG A 240 16.90 -21.18 12.41
C ARG A 240 15.45 -21.37 12.83
N LEU A 241 14.54 -20.58 12.26
CA LEU A 241 13.16 -20.43 12.71
C LEU A 241 12.31 -21.68 12.44
N ARG A 242 12.49 -22.32 11.27
CA ARG A 242 11.71 -23.49 10.88
C ARG A 242 12.37 -24.79 11.31
N PHE A 243 13.61 -25.02 10.90
CA PHE A 243 14.23 -26.34 11.03
C PHE A 243 14.85 -26.59 12.42
N ASN A 244 15.45 -25.57 13.04
CA ASN A 244 16.09 -25.75 14.34
C ASN A 244 15.15 -25.47 15.51
N GLU A 245 14.37 -24.38 15.44
CA GLU A 245 13.56 -23.90 16.57
C GLU A 245 12.06 -24.26 16.45
N GLY A 246 11.56 -24.57 15.24
CA GLY A 246 10.15 -24.96 15.03
C GLY A 246 9.12 -23.86 15.36
N ILE A 247 9.52 -22.59 15.28
CA ILE A 247 8.72 -21.42 15.68
C ILE A 247 7.86 -20.89 14.53
N SER A 248 8.33 -21.07 13.30
CA SER A 248 7.73 -20.56 12.08
C SER A 248 7.63 -21.68 11.05
N TYR A 249 6.57 -21.66 10.25
CA TYR A 249 6.46 -22.55 9.10
C TYR A 249 7.26 -22.03 7.90
N GLY A 250 7.35 -20.70 7.74
CA GLY A 250 8.06 -20.10 6.62
C GLY A 250 8.63 -18.71 6.89
N VAL A 251 9.83 -18.49 6.35
CA VAL A 251 10.41 -17.16 6.16
C VAL A 251 10.39 -16.87 4.67
N GLN A 252 10.00 -15.65 4.30
CA GLN A 252 9.96 -15.19 2.92
C GLN A 252 10.66 -13.85 2.81
N THR A 253 11.44 -13.69 1.75
CA THR A 253 12.01 -12.41 1.35
C THR A 253 11.53 -11.99 -0.03
N ALA A 254 11.41 -10.68 -0.22
CA ALA A 254 11.07 -10.08 -1.50
C ALA A 254 11.91 -8.82 -1.73
N VAL A 255 12.21 -8.55 -3.00
CA VAL A 255 12.87 -7.31 -3.44
C VAL A 255 12.08 -6.79 -4.63
N HIS A 256 11.48 -5.61 -4.47
CA HIS A 256 10.67 -4.95 -5.48
C HIS A 256 11.39 -3.70 -5.98
N ASP A 257 11.51 -3.53 -7.30
CA ASP A 257 12.01 -2.30 -7.89
C ASP A 257 11.04 -1.14 -7.63
N LEU A 258 11.60 0.03 -7.33
CA LEU A 258 10.84 1.27 -7.21
C LEU A 258 11.01 2.12 -8.48
N ASP A 259 12.13 2.82 -8.61
CA ASP A 259 12.41 3.72 -9.74
C ASP A 259 13.51 3.18 -10.66
N GLY A 260 13.82 1.89 -10.55
CA GLY A 260 14.94 1.23 -11.24
C GLY A 260 16.30 1.44 -10.58
N ARG A 261 16.41 2.32 -9.58
CA ARG A 261 17.64 2.60 -8.82
C ARG A 261 17.51 2.22 -7.34
N MET A 262 16.33 2.39 -6.76
CA MET A 262 16.00 1.99 -5.41
C MET A 262 15.11 0.76 -5.43
N VAL A 263 15.24 -0.08 -4.40
CA VAL A 263 14.37 -1.23 -4.17
C VAL A 263 13.76 -1.16 -2.79
N HIS A 264 12.55 -1.70 -2.67
CA HIS A 264 11.95 -2.08 -1.41
C HIS A 264 12.25 -3.54 -1.13
N ALA A 265 12.86 -3.82 0.02
CA ALA A 265 13.17 -5.17 0.46
C ALA A 265 12.31 -5.52 1.68
N LEU A 266 11.66 -6.67 1.62
CA LEU A 266 10.80 -7.18 2.68
C LEU A 266 11.34 -8.53 3.14
N ALA A 267 11.50 -8.71 4.45
CA ALA A 267 11.70 -10.03 5.05
C ALA A 267 10.56 -10.28 6.03
N SER A 268 9.94 -11.45 5.98
CA SER A 268 8.77 -11.77 6.79
C SER A 268 8.79 -13.19 7.31
N THR A 269 8.18 -13.41 8.46
CA THR A 269 8.04 -14.71 9.12
C THR A 269 6.65 -14.83 9.71
N ASP A 270 6.03 -16.00 9.56
CA ASP A 270 4.85 -16.35 10.33
C ASP A 270 5.24 -16.84 11.74
N ALA A 271 4.31 -16.74 12.68
CA ALA A 271 4.45 -17.31 14.02
C ALA A 271 3.06 -17.40 14.68
N MET A 272 2.96 -18.24 15.71
CA MET A 272 1.83 -18.14 16.64
C MET A 272 1.95 -16.86 17.48
N VAL A 273 0.82 -16.32 17.95
CA VAL A 273 0.76 -15.06 18.72
C VAL A 273 1.71 -15.10 19.92
N GLU A 274 1.82 -16.22 20.60
CA GLU A 274 2.68 -16.43 21.77
C GLU A 274 4.18 -16.40 21.42
N GLN A 275 4.54 -16.69 20.17
CA GLN A 275 5.92 -16.84 19.71
C GLN A 275 6.38 -15.70 18.79
N VAL A 276 5.50 -14.76 18.42
CA VAL A 276 5.83 -13.75 17.41
C VAL A 276 6.97 -12.81 17.83
N THR A 277 7.07 -12.47 19.12
CA THR A 277 8.21 -11.69 19.63
C THR A 277 9.51 -12.46 19.45
N GLN A 278 9.51 -13.77 19.70
CA GLN A 278 10.68 -14.63 19.53
C GLN A 278 11.04 -14.75 18.05
N ALA A 279 10.04 -14.96 17.17
CA ALA A 279 10.23 -15.05 15.73
C ALA A 279 10.83 -13.75 15.14
N ALA A 280 10.25 -12.60 15.49
CA ALA A 280 10.74 -11.28 15.09
C ALA A 280 12.18 -11.05 15.56
N SER A 281 12.48 -11.40 16.82
CA SER A 281 13.83 -11.27 17.38
C SER A 281 14.82 -12.15 16.65
N ALA A 282 14.46 -13.40 16.37
CA ALA A 282 15.33 -14.35 15.68
C ALA A 282 15.58 -13.96 14.20
N LEU A 283 14.57 -13.43 13.51
CA LEU A 283 14.75 -12.87 12.16
C LEU A 283 15.72 -11.68 12.17
N LEU A 284 15.52 -10.74 13.10
CA LEU A 284 16.40 -9.58 13.25
C LEU A 284 17.82 -9.99 13.67
N ASP A 285 17.99 -10.98 14.54
CA ASP A 285 19.31 -11.48 14.92
C ASP A 285 20.08 -12.02 13.69
N VAL A 286 19.40 -12.78 12.82
CA VAL A 286 20.01 -13.32 11.60
C VAL A 286 20.42 -12.17 10.67
N ALA A 287 19.55 -11.18 10.50
CA ALA A 287 19.83 -9.99 9.69
C ALA A 287 21.00 -9.17 10.27
N ASP A 288 21.00 -8.94 11.59
CA ASP A 288 22.04 -8.20 12.31
C ASP A 288 23.40 -8.89 12.11
N VAL A 289 23.50 -10.20 12.37
CA VAL A 289 24.73 -10.97 12.19
C VAL A 289 25.19 -10.92 10.73
N LEU A 290 24.30 -11.16 9.77
CA LEU A 290 24.65 -11.12 8.35
C LEU A 290 25.12 -9.72 7.91
N SER A 291 24.53 -8.65 8.46
CA SER A 291 24.93 -7.27 8.17
C SER A 291 26.28 -6.87 8.78
N LEU A 292 26.75 -7.60 9.80
CA LEU A 292 28.03 -7.33 10.47
C LEU A 292 29.17 -8.18 9.91
N THR A 293 28.94 -9.49 9.72
CA THR A 293 30.00 -10.43 9.33
C THR A 293 30.00 -10.73 7.83
N GLY A 294 28.87 -10.50 7.15
CA GLY A 294 28.65 -10.98 5.80
C GLY A 294 28.41 -12.50 5.73
N PRO A 295 28.14 -12.99 4.51
CA PRO A 295 28.04 -14.42 4.22
C PRO A 295 29.39 -15.12 4.27
N ASP A 296 29.38 -16.43 4.50
CA ASP A 296 30.58 -17.25 4.34
C ASP A 296 30.83 -17.63 2.87
N ALA A 297 31.97 -18.28 2.62
CA ALA A 297 32.36 -18.69 1.27
C ALA A 297 31.41 -19.74 0.66
N ALA A 298 30.82 -20.63 1.47
CA ALA A 298 29.90 -21.64 0.99
C ALA A 298 28.55 -21.02 0.60
N GLU A 299 28.10 -20.00 1.31
CA GLU A 299 26.89 -19.25 0.97
C GLU A 299 27.06 -18.43 -0.32
N LEU A 300 28.20 -17.76 -0.51
CA LEU A 300 28.50 -17.10 -1.79
C LEU A 300 28.59 -18.10 -2.96
N GLN A 301 29.23 -19.25 -2.73
CA GLN A 301 29.27 -20.33 -3.72
C GLN A 301 27.87 -20.90 -4.02
N PHE A 302 26.99 -20.97 -3.02
CA PHE A 302 25.61 -21.38 -3.22
C PHE A 302 24.86 -20.40 -4.12
N ILE A 303 25.01 -19.08 -3.89
CA ILE A 303 24.41 -18.05 -4.75
C ILE A 303 24.93 -18.15 -6.18
N ALA A 304 26.24 -18.32 -6.37
CA ALA A 304 26.84 -18.53 -7.68
C ALA A 304 26.26 -19.77 -8.36
N SER A 305 26.25 -20.91 -7.67
CA SER A 305 25.73 -22.18 -8.20
C SER A 305 24.24 -22.11 -8.55
N ALA A 306 23.44 -21.41 -7.74
CA ALA A 306 22.01 -21.22 -8.01
C ALA A 306 21.77 -20.35 -9.25
N LEU A 307 22.59 -19.32 -9.47
CA LEU A 307 22.55 -18.52 -10.69
C LEU A 307 22.97 -19.35 -11.92
N GLU A 308 24.05 -20.13 -11.81
CA GLU A 308 24.51 -21.03 -12.88
C GLU A 308 23.43 -22.04 -13.28
N GLU A 309 22.80 -22.67 -12.28
CA GLU A 309 21.71 -23.62 -12.49
C GLU A 309 20.53 -22.94 -13.21
N ALA A 310 20.10 -21.77 -12.73
CA ALA A 310 19.03 -21.00 -13.38
C ALA A 310 19.40 -20.63 -14.83
N MET A 311 20.64 -20.22 -15.09
CA MET A 311 21.12 -19.86 -16.43
C MET A 311 21.29 -21.06 -17.37
N SER A 312 21.32 -22.29 -16.85
CA SER A 312 21.40 -23.51 -17.65
C SER A 312 20.07 -23.83 -18.36
N ASP A 313 18.95 -23.32 -17.84
CA ASP A 313 17.64 -23.44 -18.48
C ASP A 313 17.53 -22.47 -19.67
N PRO A 314 17.30 -22.95 -20.91
CA PRO A 314 17.05 -22.09 -22.06
C PRO A 314 15.88 -21.11 -21.86
N GLN A 315 14.95 -21.41 -20.95
CA GLN A 315 13.81 -20.55 -20.62
C GLN A 315 14.17 -19.35 -19.73
N ALA A 316 15.36 -19.34 -19.11
CA ALA A 316 15.81 -18.23 -18.27
C ALA A 316 15.90 -16.90 -19.04
N VAL A 317 16.09 -16.96 -20.36
CA VAL A 317 16.11 -15.78 -21.23
C VAL A 317 14.77 -15.01 -21.21
N VAL A 318 13.66 -15.66 -20.87
CA VAL A 318 12.37 -14.96 -20.73
C VAL A 318 12.39 -14.00 -19.54
N GLY A 319 12.92 -14.44 -18.40
CA GLY A 319 13.12 -13.57 -17.24
C GLY A 319 14.14 -12.46 -17.50
N GLU A 320 15.16 -12.73 -18.32
CA GLU A 320 16.10 -11.69 -18.77
C GLU A 320 15.41 -10.65 -19.66
N MET A 321 14.61 -11.06 -20.64
CA MET A 321 13.85 -10.15 -21.49
C MET A 321 12.84 -9.31 -20.69
N GLN A 322 12.17 -9.91 -19.70
CA GLN A 322 11.31 -9.19 -18.75
C GLN A 322 12.11 -8.10 -18.03
N GLY A 323 13.25 -8.45 -17.42
CA GLY A 323 14.08 -7.45 -16.73
C GLY A 323 14.65 -6.36 -17.65
N MET A 324 14.90 -6.68 -18.93
CA MET A 324 15.29 -5.69 -19.95
C MET A 324 14.13 -4.76 -20.31
N ALA A 325 12.91 -5.31 -20.44
CA ALA A 325 11.69 -4.55 -20.64
C ALA A 325 11.44 -3.58 -19.48
N ASP A 326 11.47 -4.08 -18.22
CA ASP A 326 11.31 -3.26 -17.02
C ASP A 326 12.36 -2.12 -16.96
N SER A 327 13.62 -2.44 -17.30
CA SER A 327 14.71 -1.45 -17.29
C SER A 327 14.53 -0.37 -18.36
N GLU A 328 14.06 -0.74 -19.55
CA GLU A 328 13.72 0.20 -20.64
C GLU A 328 12.56 1.12 -20.22
N LEU A 329 11.53 0.56 -19.57
CA LEU A 329 10.38 1.31 -19.06
C LEU A 329 10.78 2.32 -17.97
N LEU A 330 11.73 1.96 -17.10
CA LEU A 330 12.24 2.82 -16.03
C LEU A 330 13.38 3.75 -16.48
N GLY A 331 13.87 3.61 -17.71
CA GLY A 331 14.97 4.42 -18.26
C GLY A 331 16.31 4.16 -17.57
N VAL A 332 16.56 2.92 -17.14
CA VAL A 332 17.80 2.48 -16.51
C VAL A 332 18.53 1.45 -17.37
N GLU A 333 19.83 1.29 -17.16
CA GLU A 333 20.61 0.28 -17.87
C GLU A 333 20.17 -1.13 -17.44
N PRO A 334 19.83 -2.04 -18.37
CA PRO A 334 19.41 -3.38 -18.02
C PRO A 334 20.54 -4.19 -17.38
N SER A 335 20.20 -4.98 -16.36
CA SER A 335 21.09 -5.98 -15.78
C SER A 335 20.88 -7.33 -16.49
N THR A 336 21.72 -7.62 -17.48
CA THR A 336 21.71 -8.91 -18.19
C THR A 336 22.15 -10.03 -17.27
N LEU A 337 21.80 -11.28 -17.60
CA LEU A 337 22.25 -12.44 -16.82
C LEU A 337 23.77 -12.57 -16.83
N ASP A 338 24.44 -12.23 -17.93
CA ASP A 338 25.90 -12.26 -18.02
C ASP A 338 26.53 -11.18 -17.13
N LYS A 339 25.95 -9.97 -17.07
CA LYS A 339 26.36 -8.92 -16.13
C LYS A 339 26.16 -9.37 -14.69
N LYS A 340 25.00 -9.95 -14.37
CA LYS A 340 24.69 -10.50 -13.04
C LYS A 340 25.65 -11.62 -12.65
N ARG A 341 26.04 -12.51 -13.59
CA ARG A 341 27.05 -13.56 -13.36
C ARG A 341 28.41 -12.95 -12.99
N VAL A 342 28.87 -11.93 -13.72
CA VAL A 342 30.12 -11.22 -13.40
C VAL A 342 30.04 -10.55 -12.02
N GLU A 343 28.92 -9.89 -11.72
CA GLU A 343 28.70 -9.25 -10.43
C GLU A 343 28.67 -10.25 -9.27
N VAL A 344 28.01 -11.41 -9.44
CA VAL A 344 27.98 -12.49 -8.44
C VAL A 344 29.37 -13.06 -8.20
N ALA A 345 30.15 -13.29 -9.26
CA ALA A 345 31.53 -13.77 -9.13
C ALA A 345 32.45 -12.77 -8.41
N ALA A 346 32.11 -11.48 -8.45
CA ALA A 346 32.85 -10.41 -7.78
C ALA A 346 32.35 -10.11 -6.35
N LEU A 347 31.32 -10.79 -5.86
CA LEU A 347 30.78 -10.53 -4.53
C LEU A 347 31.80 -10.86 -3.44
N THR A 348 31.88 -9.96 -2.46
CA THR A 348 32.63 -10.17 -1.22
C THR A 348 31.69 -10.20 -0.02
N PRO A 349 32.06 -10.87 1.08
CA PRO A 349 31.27 -10.84 2.30
C PRO A 349 30.98 -9.43 2.80
N SER A 350 31.98 -8.53 2.73
CA SER A 350 31.85 -7.14 3.17
C SER A 350 30.90 -6.32 2.30
N ALA A 351 30.83 -6.56 0.99
CA ALA A 351 29.89 -5.87 0.11
C ALA A 351 28.44 -6.26 0.42
N VAL A 352 28.18 -7.55 0.65
CA VAL A 352 26.85 -8.05 1.04
C VAL A 352 26.45 -7.52 2.43
N ALA A 353 27.38 -7.56 3.40
CA ALA A 353 27.18 -7.02 4.73
C ALA A 353 26.81 -5.52 4.69
N ALA A 354 27.58 -4.72 3.95
CA ALA A 354 27.35 -3.30 3.81
C ALA A 354 26.00 -2.97 3.15
N ALA A 355 25.62 -3.71 2.09
CA ALA A 355 24.35 -3.51 1.41
C ALA A 355 23.15 -3.83 2.32
N LEU A 356 23.22 -4.93 3.08
CA LEU A 356 22.18 -5.31 4.03
C LEU A 356 22.14 -4.34 5.22
N LYS A 357 23.30 -3.88 5.72
CA LYS A 357 23.36 -2.87 6.79
C LYS A 357 22.70 -1.56 6.38
N ALA A 358 22.98 -1.07 5.16
CA ALA A 358 22.35 0.13 4.63
C ALA A 358 20.82 -0.03 4.52
N ALA A 359 20.34 -1.22 4.14
CA ALA A 359 18.92 -1.52 4.13
C ALA A 359 18.31 -1.53 5.55
N LEU A 360 18.96 -2.21 6.51
CA LEU A 360 18.51 -2.31 7.91
C LEU A 360 18.46 -0.96 8.63
N ASP A 361 19.32 -0.01 8.27
CA ASP A 361 19.28 1.36 8.81
C ASP A 361 17.98 2.11 8.44
N THR A 362 17.24 1.61 7.45
CA THR A 362 15.93 2.13 7.03
C THR A 362 14.75 1.31 7.52
N ALA A 363 14.99 0.34 8.41
CA ALA A 363 14.01 -0.68 8.77
C ALA A 363 12.77 -0.11 9.45
N ILE A 364 11.61 -0.54 8.97
CA ILE A 364 10.34 -0.49 9.71
C ILE A 364 10.04 -1.94 10.08
N VAL A 365 10.17 -2.25 11.37
CA VAL A 365 9.82 -3.55 11.93
C VAL A 365 8.32 -3.55 12.22
N ILE A 366 7.62 -4.54 11.69
CA ILE A 366 6.17 -4.69 11.82
C ILE A 366 5.92 -5.95 12.67
N ILE A 367 5.17 -5.81 13.75
CA ILE A 367 4.80 -6.91 14.65
C ILE A 367 3.29 -6.88 14.95
N PRO A 368 2.69 -8.00 15.40
CA PRO A 368 1.31 -8.00 15.83
C PRO A 368 1.07 -7.08 17.03
N GLN A 369 -0.10 -6.47 17.08
CA GLN A 369 -0.53 -5.65 18.20
C GLN A 369 -0.48 -6.45 19.51
N GLY A 370 0.10 -5.86 20.56
CA GLY A 370 0.27 -6.50 21.86
C GLY A 370 1.47 -7.45 21.97
N ALA A 371 2.19 -7.71 20.87
CA ALA A 371 3.50 -8.35 20.95
C ALA A 371 4.53 -7.40 21.59
N LYS A 372 5.54 -7.96 22.24
CA LYS A 372 6.62 -7.14 22.81
C LYS A 372 7.56 -6.69 21.70
N SER A 373 8.14 -5.51 21.85
CA SER A 373 9.21 -5.05 20.97
C SER A 373 10.36 -6.08 20.95
N PRO A 374 10.83 -6.51 19.76
CA PRO A 374 11.97 -7.43 19.65
C PRO A 374 13.31 -6.75 19.98
N ARG A 375 13.34 -5.41 20.05
CA ARG A 375 14.55 -4.61 20.31
C ARG A 375 14.20 -3.35 21.11
N PRO A 376 14.88 -3.07 22.25
CA PRO A 376 14.56 -1.91 23.08
C PRO A 376 14.92 -0.56 22.44
N HIS A 377 15.77 -0.54 21.41
CA HIS A 377 16.25 0.69 20.78
C HIS A 377 15.43 1.14 19.55
N LEU A 378 14.49 0.33 19.06
CA LEU A 378 13.62 0.73 17.95
C LEU A 378 12.76 1.91 18.39
N ALA A 379 12.79 2.99 17.61
CA ALA A 379 11.88 4.10 17.85
C ALA A 379 10.44 3.64 17.62
N PRO A 380 9.45 4.12 18.38
CA PRO A 380 8.06 3.88 18.02
C PRO A 380 7.77 4.56 16.68
N TYR A 381 7.07 3.87 15.77
CA TYR A 381 6.48 4.51 14.61
C TYR A 381 5.53 5.61 15.10
N PRO A 382 5.51 6.80 14.49
CA PRO A 382 4.64 7.90 14.92
C PRO A 382 3.18 7.60 14.55
N THR A 383 2.54 6.70 15.30
CA THR A 383 1.10 6.38 15.22
C THR A 383 0.27 7.19 16.21
N VAL A 384 0.92 7.82 17.20
CA VAL A 384 0.25 8.38 18.36
C VAL A 384 0.68 9.82 18.61
N GLU A 385 -0.32 10.64 18.94
CA GLU A 385 -0.20 11.91 19.68
C GLU A 385 0.19 13.16 18.87
N ALA A 386 -0.60 13.47 17.85
CA ALA A 386 -0.79 14.87 17.55
C ALA A 386 -1.69 15.49 18.64
N ARG A 387 -1.35 16.70 19.10
CA ARG A 387 -2.38 17.53 19.73
C ARG A 387 -3.48 17.75 18.68
N PRO A 388 -4.76 17.72 19.07
CA PRO A 388 -5.81 18.04 18.12
C PRO A 388 -5.56 19.43 17.52
N LEU A 389 -5.96 19.58 16.27
CA LEU A 389 -5.97 20.88 15.61
C LEU A 389 -6.83 21.85 16.42
N ARG A 390 -6.55 23.15 16.31
CA ARG A 390 -7.39 24.16 16.94
C ARG A 390 -8.73 24.21 16.24
N GLY A 391 -9.83 24.12 16.99
CA GLY A 391 -11.17 24.15 16.41
C GLY A 391 -12.28 23.93 17.42
N THR A 392 -13.49 23.71 16.92
CA THR A 392 -14.69 23.44 17.70
C THR A 392 -14.88 21.94 17.83
N GLY A 393 -14.98 21.45 19.06
CA GLY A 393 -15.20 20.03 19.34
C GLY A 393 -16.67 19.62 19.27
N ASN A 394 -16.96 18.55 18.55
CA ASN A 394 -18.27 17.95 18.38
C ASN A 394 -18.25 16.54 18.99
N PRO A 395 -18.93 16.32 20.14
CA PRO A 395 -18.92 15.01 20.80
C PRO A 395 -19.61 13.93 19.96
N ASN A 396 -19.15 12.69 20.13
CA ASN A 396 -19.84 11.52 19.60
C ASN A 396 -21.27 11.40 20.18
N ALA A 397 -22.23 11.07 19.33
CA ALA A 397 -23.65 10.99 19.68
C ALA A 397 -24.00 9.80 20.57
N PHE A 398 -23.22 8.71 20.51
CA PHE A 398 -23.38 7.48 21.30
C PHE A 398 -22.69 7.55 22.67
N GLY A 399 -21.95 8.62 22.96
CA GLY A 399 -21.29 8.79 24.25
C GLY A 399 -20.03 7.94 24.43
N SER A 400 -19.33 7.58 23.34
CA SER A 400 -18.06 6.86 23.36
C SER A 400 -16.90 7.62 24.02
N GLY A 401 -17.08 8.92 24.29
CA GLY A 401 -16.01 9.81 24.76
C GLY A 401 -15.22 10.48 23.64
N GLU A 402 -15.39 10.00 22.40
CA GLU A 402 -14.74 10.55 21.22
C GLU A 402 -15.24 11.97 20.89
N GLN A 403 -14.37 12.78 20.29
CA GLN A 403 -14.69 14.12 19.81
C GLN A 403 -14.13 14.36 18.41
N LEU A 404 -14.95 14.94 17.54
CA LEU A 404 -14.53 15.41 16.23
C LEU A 404 -14.36 16.92 16.28
N ILE A 405 -13.13 17.39 16.09
CA ILE A 405 -12.78 18.79 16.15
C ILE A 405 -12.65 19.31 14.72
N VAL A 406 -13.40 20.36 14.41
CA VAL A 406 -13.35 21.05 13.12
C VAL A 406 -12.71 22.41 13.31
N GLY A 407 -11.60 22.65 12.61
CA GLY A 407 -10.81 23.87 12.67
C GLY A 407 -10.63 24.53 11.31
N PRO A 408 -10.08 25.76 11.28
CA PRO A 408 -9.78 26.45 10.02
C PRO A 408 -8.69 25.74 9.20
N SER A 409 -7.80 24.98 9.84
CA SER A 409 -6.69 24.29 9.16
C SER A 409 -6.98 22.84 8.81
N GLY A 410 -7.99 22.22 9.42
CA GLY A 410 -8.25 20.80 9.24
C GLY A 410 -9.27 20.23 10.21
N ILE A 411 -9.32 18.90 10.23
CA ILE A 411 -10.20 18.08 11.06
C ILE A 411 -9.37 17.15 11.94
N SER A 412 -9.83 16.93 13.16
CA SER A 412 -9.26 15.95 14.09
C SER A 412 -10.33 15.02 14.62
N VAL A 413 -10.05 13.72 14.69
CA VAL A 413 -10.82 12.79 15.52
C VAL A 413 -10.00 12.49 16.76
N CYS A 414 -10.57 12.75 17.92
CA CYS A 414 -10.02 12.39 19.21
C CYS A 414 -10.74 11.18 19.77
N ASP A 415 -9.99 10.19 20.24
CA ASP A 415 -10.55 9.08 20.99
C ASP A 415 -10.89 9.47 22.44
N ALA A 416 -11.40 8.51 23.21
CA ALA A 416 -11.74 8.70 24.63
C ALA A 416 -10.52 9.09 25.50
N ASP A 417 -9.32 8.67 25.10
CA ASP A 417 -8.05 8.95 25.77
C ASP A 417 -7.40 10.26 25.27
N ARG A 418 -8.12 11.05 24.46
CA ARG A 418 -7.68 12.34 23.89
C ARG A 418 -6.53 12.23 22.90
N ARG A 419 -6.24 11.05 22.37
CA ARG A 419 -5.30 10.86 21.26
C ARG A 419 -5.99 11.32 19.97
N ALA A 420 -5.31 12.11 19.15
CA ALA A 420 -5.89 12.70 17.96
C ALA A 420 -5.26 12.19 16.66
N SER A 421 -6.12 11.89 15.69
CA SER A 421 -5.78 11.72 14.28
C SER A 421 -6.18 12.98 13.53
N ASN A 422 -5.23 13.61 12.83
CA ASN A 422 -5.41 14.91 12.20
C ASN A 422 -5.29 14.80 10.69
N ILE A 423 -6.16 15.50 9.96
CA ILE A 423 -5.99 15.72 8.52
C ILE A 423 -6.09 17.23 8.28
N LEU A 424 -5.02 17.82 7.73
CA LEU A 424 -5.06 19.19 7.23
C LEU A 424 -5.85 19.22 5.92
N TRP A 425 -6.66 20.27 5.71
CA TRP A 425 -7.54 20.34 4.54
C TRP A 425 -6.81 20.18 3.21
N GLN A 426 -5.67 20.87 3.04
CA GLN A 426 -4.85 20.78 1.83
C GLN A 426 -4.14 19.42 1.63
N GLU A 427 -4.01 18.64 2.71
CA GLU A 427 -3.34 17.33 2.71
C GLU A 427 -4.33 16.18 2.50
N ILE A 428 -5.62 16.46 2.26
CA ILE A 428 -6.56 15.44 1.80
C ILE A 428 -6.07 14.90 0.44
N ALA A 429 -5.78 13.61 0.39
CA ALA A 429 -5.43 12.86 -0.81
C ALA A 429 -6.69 12.38 -1.56
N VAL A 430 -7.73 11.99 -0.82
CA VAL A 430 -9.08 11.75 -1.36
C VAL A 430 -10.16 12.07 -0.32
N GLY A 431 -11.26 12.65 -0.78
CA GLY A 431 -12.49 12.83 0.00
C GLY A 431 -13.68 12.19 -0.70
N ALA A 432 -14.03 10.96 -0.32
CA ALA A 432 -15.19 10.26 -0.88
C ALA A 432 -16.49 10.67 -0.18
N ARG A 433 -17.57 10.81 -0.95
CA ARG A 433 -18.87 11.32 -0.50
C ARG A 433 -19.99 10.35 -0.88
N TRP A 434 -20.95 10.20 0.02
CA TRP A 434 -22.21 9.50 -0.24
C TRP A 434 -23.40 10.43 0.04
N ASP A 435 -24.54 10.11 -0.58
CA ASP A 435 -25.81 10.86 -0.46
C ASP A 435 -26.37 10.92 0.96
N ASP A 436 -26.04 9.93 1.80
CA ASP A 436 -26.45 9.90 3.21
C ASP A 436 -25.65 10.86 4.11
N GLY A 437 -24.72 11.62 3.53
CA GLY A 437 -23.83 12.56 4.20
C GLY A 437 -22.54 11.92 4.73
N THR A 438 -22.31 10.62 4.52
CA THR A 438 -21.04 9.97 4.87
C THR A 438 -19.90 10.58 4.09
N ARG A 439 -18.76 10.77 4.75
CA ARG A 439 -17.51 11.24 4.15
C ARG A 439 -16.36 10.34 4.60
N MET A 440 -15.54 9.89 3.65
CA MET A 440 -14.28 9.22 3.95
C MET A 440 -13.15 10.11 3.48
N LEU A 441 -12.30 10.53 4.42
CA LEU A 441 -11.15 11.38 4.16
C LEU A 441 -9.88 10.56 4.38
N ILE A 442 -8.98 10.60 3.41
CA ILE A 442 -7.63 10.03 3.55
C ILE A 442 -6.63 11.15 3.35
N GLY A 443 -5.76 11.36 4.33
CA GLY A 443 -4.65 12.29 4.28
C GLY A 443 -3.46 11.71 3.50
N ARG A 444 -2.61 12.59 2.96
CA ARG A 444 -1.37 12.20 2.26
C ARG A 444 -0.41 11.37 3.13
N ASP A 445 -0.47 11.52 4.45
CA ASP A 445 0.33 10.74 5.40
C ASP A 445 -0.24 9.35 5.69
N GLY A 446 -1.43 9.05 5.15
CA GLY A 446 -2.19 7.83 5.34
C GLY A 446 -3.22 7.86 6.45
N THR A 447 -3.40 8.99 7.14
CA THR A 447 -4.45 9.12 8.16
C THR A 447 -5.83 9.02 7.53
N GLU A 448 -6.69 8.13 8.04
CA GLU A 448 -8.06 7.96 7.57
C GLU A 448 -9.08 8.47 8.60
N ILE A 449 -10.07 9.23 8.15
CA ILE A 449 -11.21 9.67 8.96
C ILE A 449 -12.51 9.33 8.20
N LEU A 450 -13.27 8.39 8.76
CA LEU A 450 -14.63 8.08 8.32
C LEU A 450 -15.64 8.89 9.13
N PHE A 451 -16.13 9.98 8.55
CA PHE A 451 -17.23 10.76 9.11
C PHE A 451 -18.57 10.12 8.76
N ARG A 452 -19.24 9.59 9.79
CA ARG A 452 -20.62 9.09 9.70
C ARG A 452 -21.55 10.10 10.38
N PRO A 453 -22.47 10.78 9.68
CA PRO A 453 -23.31 11.83 10.29
C PRO A 453 -24.00 11.40 11.59
N ARG A 454 -24.55 10.18 11.63
CA ARG A 454 -25.25 9.64 12.81
C ARG A 454 -24.35 9.43 14.04
N ALA A 455 -23.03 9.36 13.87
CA ALA A 455 -22.07 9.18 14.95
C ALA A 455 -21.76 10.47 15.72
N TRP A 456 -22.15 11.63 15.21
CA TRP A 456 -21.71 12.91 15.74
C TRP A 456 -22.88 13.82 16.10
N ARG A 457 -22.68 14.67 17.12
CA ARG A 457 -23.59 15.79 17.40
C ARG A 457 -23.31 16.94 16.44
N ASN A 458 -24.36 17.65 16.04
CA ASN A 458 -24.32 18.73 15.04
C ASN A 458 -23.63 18.31 13.72
N PRO A 459 -24.02 17.16 13.12
CA PRO A 459 -23.35 16.63 11.94
C PRO A 459 -23.39 17.58 10.73
N GLU A 460 -24.42 18.42 10.64
CA GLU A 460 -24.56 19.44 9.59
C GLU A 460 -23.41 20.45 9.58
N VAL A 461 -22.88 20.82 10.76
CA VAL A 461 -21.76 21.76 10.86
C VAL A 461 -20.46 21.11 10.40
N ILE A 462 -20.26 19.85 10.77
CA ILE A 462 -19.08 19.07 10.39
C ILE A 462 -19.08 18.83 8.88
N LEU A 463 -20.22 18.39 8.35
CA LEU A 463 -20.41 18.12 6.93
C LEU A 463 -20.14 19.37 6.08
N ALA A 464 -20.73 20.51 6.44
CA ALA A 464 -20.52 21.77 5.74
C ALA A 464 -19.04 22.19 5.72
N ALA A 465 -18.32 21.96 6.82
CA ALA A 465 -16.89 22.26 6.88
C ALA A 465 -16.05 21.33 6.00
N ILE A 466 -16.33 20.03 6.00
CA ILE A 466 -15.63 19.07 5.12
C ILE A 466 -15.87 19.46 3.65
N ASP A 467 -17.12 19.70 3.26
CA ASP A 467 -17.47 19.95 1.88
C ASP A 467 -16.94 21.30 1.36
N ALA A 468 -16.81 22.30 2.22
CA ALA A 468 -16.24 23.61 1.88
C ALA A 468 -14.71 23.62 1.77
N ASN A 469 -14.00 22.72 2.47
CA ASN A 469 -12.53 22.77 2.57
C ASN A 469 -11.81 21.62 1.86
N ALA A 470 -12.49 20.52 1.52
CA ALA A 470 -11.88 19.44 0.76
C ALA A 470 -11.47 19.92 -0.66
N PRO A 471 -10.26 19.61 -1.14
CA PRO A 471 -9.82 20.00 -2.48
C PRO A 471 -10.75 19.41 -3.55
N ALA A 472 -11.33 20.27 -4.38
CA ALA A 472 -12.38 19.88 -5.34
C ALA A 472 -11.90 18.85 -6.38
N ASP A 473 -10.60 18.86 -6.72
CA ASP A 473 -9.95 17.92 -7.63
C ASP A 473 -9.70 16.52 -7.03
N ARG A 474 -9.99 16.33 -5.74
CA ARG A 474 -9.76 15.08 -4.99
C ARG A 474 -11.00 14.55 -4.30
N VAL A 475 -12.12 15.21 -4.51
CA VAL A 475 -13.42 14.79 -4.03
C VAL A 475 -14.03 13.85 -5.04
N VAL A 476 -14.57 12.73 -4.56
CA VAL A 476 -15.23 11.74 -5.40
C VAL A 476 -16.63 11.45 -4.89
N GLU A 477 -17.59 11.38 -5.81
CA GLU A 477 -18.98 11.03 -5.50
C GLU A 477 -19.14 9.52 -5.66
N ALA A 478 -19.31 8.82 -4.55
CA ALA A 478 -19.40 7.37 -4.55
C ALA A 478 -20.79 6.90 -5.01
N ASP A 479 -20.82 5.96 -5.96
CA ASP A 479 -22.06 5.38 -6.51
C ASP A 479 -22.37 3.98 -5.95
N VAL A 480 -21.67 3.59 -4.89
CA VAL A 480 -21.82 2.32 -4.17
C VAL A 480 -22.52 2.52 -2.81
N PRO A 481 -23.08 1.45 -2.19
CA PRO A 481 -23.69 1.55 -0.87
C PRO A 481 -22.77 2.20 0.16
N SER A 482 -23.37 3.02 1.03
CA SER A 482 -22.64 3.74 2.07
C SER A 482 -22.12 2.77 3.13
N PRO A 483 -20.87 2.92 3.61
CA PRO A 483 -20.33 2.15 4.73
C PRO A 483 -21.00 2.52 6.08
N SER A 484 -22.01 3.40 6.07
CA SER A 484 -22.81 3.81 7.22
C SER A 484 -24.25 3.29 7.19
N GLU A 485 -24.65 2.54 6.16
CA GLU A 485 -26.03 2.08 5.96
C GLU A 485 -26.58 1.34 7.19
N ASP A 486 -25.75 0.49 7.79
CA ASP A 486 -26.08 -0.35 8.95
C ASP A 486 -25.98 0.36 10.31
N LEU A 487 -25.57 1.63 10.37
CA LEU A 487 -25.35 2.30 11.65
C LEU A 487 -26.69 2.55 12.38
N PRO A 488 -26.89 1.99 13.60
CA PRO A 488 -28.14 2.13 14.34
C PRO A 488 -28.40 3.60 14.73
N LYS A 489 -29.67 3.92 15.06
CA LYS A 489 -30.00 5.25 15.58
C LYS A 489 -29.34 5.44 16.95
N PRO A 490 -28.70 6.60 17.22
CA PRO A 490 -28.13 6.85 18.52
C PRO A 490 -29.21 6.80 19.60
N PRO A 491 -28.87 6.32 20.81
CA PRO A 491 -29.81 6.31 21.92
C PRO A 491 -30.31 7.74 22.15
N ARG A 492 -31.61 7.89 22.42
CA ARG A 492 -32.15 9.16 22.90
C ARG A 492 -31.55 9.41 24.27
N ILE A 493 -30.40 10.08 24.31
CA ILE A 493 -29.90 10.69 25.52
C ILE A 493 -30.89 11.80 25.80
N GLY A 494 -31.90 11.50 26.63
CA GLY A 494 -32.77 12.53 27.16
C GLY A 494 -31.85 13.64 27.64
N ARG A 495 -32.06 14.87 27.16
CA ARG A 495 -31.49 16.03 27.83
C ARG A 495 -31.85 15.81 29.29
N ARG A 496 -30.88 15.41 30.13
CA ARG A 496 -30.95 15.74 31.54
C ARG A 496 -30.95 17.25 31.47
N GLY A 497 -32.15 17.81 31.40
CA GLY A 497 -32.36 19.21 31.69
C GLY A 497 -31.54 19.43 32.94
N SER A 498 -30.63 20.37 32.85
CA SER A 498 -29.95 20.90 34.02
C SER A 498 -30.99 20.95 35.14
N VAL A 499 -30.91 20.02 36.09
CA VAL A 499 -31.64 20.11 37.37
C VAL A 499 -30.85 21.11 38.21
N PHE A 500 -30.61 22.28 37.63
CA PHE A 500 -30.08 23.48 38.27
C PHE A 500 -30.92 24.72 37.91
N ALA A 501 -32.00 24.57 37.13
CA ALA A 501 -33.05 25.58 37.00
C ALA A 501 -34.37 25.01 37.57
N GLY A 502 -34.50 25.01 38.90
CA GLY A 502 -35.74 24.56 39.56
C GLY A 502 -35.68 24.39 41.08
N ARG A 503 -34.50 24.45 41.71
CA ARG A 503 -34.35 24.37 43.18
C ARG A 503 -34.02 25.71 43.86
N ALA A 504 -34.33 26.82 43.21
CA ALA A 504 -34.17 28.16 43.77
C ALA A 504 -35.11 28.54 44.95
N PRO A 505 -36.26 27.87 45.25
CA PRO A 505 -37.04 28.24 46.43
C PRO A 505 -36.79 27.36 47.67
N ILE A 506 -36.05 26.24 47.58
CA ILE A 506 -35.88 25.34 48.74
C ILE A 506 -34.70 25.76 49.63
N PHE A 507 -33.63 26.35 49.06
CA PHE A 507 -32.50 26.84 49.85
C PHE A 507 -32.80 28.16 50.60
N MET A 508 -33.78 28.96 50.17
CA MET A 508 -34.19 30.16 50.92
C MET A 508 -35.03 29.85 52.17
N MET A 509 -35.75 28.72 52.22
CA MET A 509 -36.46 28.33 53.45
C MET A 509 -35.53 27.72 54.52
N ALA A 510 -34.43 27.06 54.11
CA ALA A 510 -33.45 26.53 55.05
C ALA A 510 -32.57 27.63 55.68
N ALA A 511 -32.25 28.69 54.93
CA ALA A 511 -31.53 29.85 55.47
C ALA A 511 -32.38 30.68 56.45
N GLY A 512 -33.69 30.80 56.20
CA GLY A 512 -34.63 31.50 57.09
C GLY A 512 -34.85 30.78 58.44
N ALA A 513 -34.91 29.45 58.44
CA ALA A 513 -35.05 28.66 59.67
C ALA A 513 -33.77 28.69 60.55
N LEU A 514 -32.59 28.75 59.93
CA LEU A 514 -31.32 28.85 60.66
C LEU A 514 -31.09 30.24 61.28
N LEU A 515 -31.54 31.31 60.60
CA LEU A 515 -31.50 32.68 61.15
C LEU A 515 -32.52 32.90 62.28
N ALA A 516 -33.69 32.25 62.24
CA ALA A 516 -34.67 32.28 63.33
C ALA A 516 -34.18 31.50 64.58
N ALA A 517 -33.46 30.39 64.39
CA ALA A 517 -32.89 29.62 65.50
C ALA A 517 -31.72 30.34 66.20
N VAL A 518 -30.90 31.10 65.45
CA VAL A 518 -29.80 31.90 66.02
C VAL A 518 -30.31 33.17 66.72
N ALA A 519 -31.39 33.79 66.23
CA ALA A 519 -32.03 34.92 66.91
C ALA A 519 -32.79 34.49 68.18
N GLY A 520 -33.41 33.31 68.19
CA GLY A 520 -34.08 32.74 69.37
C GLY A 520 -33.11 32.34 70.50
N ALA A 521 -31.92 31.85 70.17
CA ALA A 521 -30.90 31.50 71.15
C ALA A 521 -30.19 32.74 71.77
N ALA A 522 -30.12 33.85 71.04
CA ALA A 522 -29.57 35.11 71.56
C ALA A 522 -30.52 35.85 72.53
N LEU A 523 -31.84 35.71 72.36
CA LEU A 523 -32.83 36.28 73.30
C LEU A 523 -33.00 35.47 74.59
N PHE A 524 -32.67 34.16 74.60
CA PHE A 524 -32.76 33.34 75.82
C PHE A 524 -31.56 33.49 76.76
N MET A 525 -30.43 34.07 76.30
CA MET A 525 -29.24 34.30 77.13
C MET A 525 -29.17 35.70 77.77
N ILE A 526 -30.10 36.61 77.48
CA ILE A 526 -30.17 37.95 78.10
C ILE A 526 -31.16 38.00 79.29
N SER A 527 -31.92 36.93 79.57
CA SER A 527 -32.94 36.87 80.64
C SER A 527 -32.50 36.15 81.93
N ARG A 528 -31.21 35.88 82.14
CA ARG A 528 -30.69 35.34 83.42
C ARG A 528 -29.45 36.08 83.93
N ALA A 529 -29.61 37.40 84.08
CA ALA A 529 -28.80 38.20 84.97
C ALA A 529 -29.65 39.34 85.53
N HIS A 530 -30.54 38.99 86.49
CA HIS A 530 -30.92 39.78 87.66
C HIS A 530 -31.66 38.87 88.64
#